data_AF-A0A9P6NHG8-F1
#
_entry.id   AF-A0A9P6NHG8-F1
#
_cell.length_a   1.000
_cell.length_b   1.000
_cell.length_c   1.000
_cell.angle_alpha   90.00
_cell.angle_beta   90.00
_cell.angle_gamma   90.00
#
_symmetry.space_group_name_H-M   'P 1'
#
loop_
_entity.id
_entity.type
_entity.pdbx_description
1 polymer ?
#
loop_
_entity_poly.entity_id
_entity_poly.type
_entity_poly.pdbx_seq_one_letter_code
_entity_poly.pdbx_strand_id
1 'polypeptide(L)' 'DDASLHSAPVYVHCKAGKSRSVTIVLAYLIHRFRWTLKDSYAHVSERRKGICPS' A
#
# COMPACT_ATOMS: atom_id res chain seq x y z
N ASP A 1 -15.70 4.27 1.91
CA ASP A 1 -15.65 5.74 1.87
C ASP A 1 -15.61 6.37 3.26
N ASP A 2 -16.09 5.68 4.31
CA ASP A 2 -16.06 6.16 5.70
C ASP A 2 -14.67 6.38 6.32
N ALA A 3 -13.69 5.51 5.99
CA ALA A 3 -12.35 5.63 6.57
C ALA A 3 -11.63 6.93 6.16
N SER A 4 -11.89 7.43 4.95
CA SER A 4 -11.35 8.71 4.48
C SER A 4 -12.08 9.92 5.08
N LEU A 5 -13.32 9.76 5.56
CA LEU A 5 -14.09 10.85 6.18
C LEU A 5 -13.61 11.20 7.60
N HIS A 6 -12.98 10.25 8.30
CA HIS A 6 -12.62 10.41 9.71
C HIS A 6 -11.12 10.46 9.99
N SER A 7 -10.25 10.76 9.01
CA SER A 7 -8.78 10.82 9.18
C SER A 7 -8.20 9.70 10.06
N ALA A 8 -8.85 8.54 10.07
CA ALA A 8 -8.56 7.48 11.01
C ALA A 8 -7.47 6.59 10.41
N PRO A 9 -6.50 6.13 11.20
CA PRO A 9 -5.46 5.24 10.69
C PRO A 9 -6.09 3.94 10.19
N VAL A 10 -5.83 3.60 8.92
CA VAL A 10 -6.35 2.39 8.27
C VAL A 10 -5.27 1.31 8.27
N TYR A 11 -5.61 0.13 8.82
CA TYR A 11 -4.74 -1.04 8.76
C TYR A 11 -5.13 -1.95 7.59
N VAL A 12 -4.24 -2.08 6.60
CA VAL A 12 -4.44 -2.95 5.43
C VAL A 12 -3.60 -4.21 5.58
N HIS A 13 -4.23 -5.39 5.60
CA HIS A 13 -3.54 -6.68 5.69
C HIS A 13 -4.12 -7.75 4.76
N CYS A 14 -3.29 -8.74 4.44
CA CYS A 14 -3.70 -9.99 3.83
C CYS A 14 -3.08 -11.15 4.62
N LYS A 15 -3.47 -12.40 4.37
CA LYS A 15 -3.01 -13.57 5.15
C LYS A 15 -1.50 -13.62 5.38
N ALA A 16 -0.70 -13.44 4.33
CA ALA A 16 0.77 -13.40 4.42
C ALA A 16 1.36 -11.98 4.50
N GLY A 17 0.55 -10.94 4.26
CA GLY A 17 1.01 -9.57 4.14
C GLY A 17 2.03 -9.27 3.04
N LYS A 18 2.13 -10.12 2.00
CA LYS A 18 3.17 -10.04 0.96
C LYS A 18 2.69 -9.57 -0.41
N SER A 19 1.49 -9.97 -0.84
CA SER A 19 1.00 -9.72 -2.20
C SER A 19 -0.25 -8.85 -2.19
N ARG A 20 -1.44 -9.40 -1.91
CA ARG A 20 -2.73 -8.67 -2.03
C ARG A 20 -2.79 -7.35 -1.26
N SER A 21 -2.35 -7.32 0.01
CA SER A 21 -2.34 -6.08 0.80
C SER A 21 -1.33 -5.07 0.28
N VAL A 22 -0.20 -5.54 -0.25
CA VAL A 22 0.83 -4.67 -0.83
C VAL A 22 0.32 -4.06 -2.12
N THR A 23 -0.31 -4.83 -3.00
CA THR A 23 -0.91 -4.32 -4.26
C THR A 23 -1.95 -3.22 -4.00
N ILE A 24 -2.82 -3.39 -3.00
CA ILE A 24 -3.80 -2.36 -2.60
C ILE A 24 -3.09 -1.07 -2.16
N VAL A 25 -2.05 -1.18 -1.32
CA VAL A 25 -1.27 -0.02 -0.86
C VAL A 25 -0.56 0.68 -2.03
N LEU A 26 0.05 -0.07 -2.94
CA LEU A 26 0.69 0.50 -4.14
C LEU A 26 -0.32 1.23 -5.01
N ALA A 27 -1.46 0.61 -5.30
CA ALA A 27 -2.53 1.22 -6.09
C ALA A 27 -3.04 2.51 -5.45
N TYR A 28 -3.21 2.52 -4.12
CA TYR A 28 -3.58 3.72 -3.38
C TYR A 28 -2.55 4.84 -3.52
N LEU A 29 -1.26 4.53 -3.35
CA LEU A 29 -0.20 5.53 -3.46
C LEU A 29 -0.13 6.15 -4.86
N ILE A 30 -0.22 5.31 -5.89
CA ILE A 30 -0.24 5.73 -7.30
C ILE A 30 -1.46 6.62 -7.57
N HIS A 31 -2.66 6.19 -7.15
CA HIS A 31 -3.89 6.91 -7.46
C HIS A 31 -4.00 8.24 -6.71
N ARG A 32 -3.68 8.24 -5.41
CA ARG A 32 -3.87 9.39 -4.52
C ARG A 32 -2.74 10.41 -4.63
N PHE A 33 -1.49 9.96 -4.74
CA PHE A 33 -0.31 10.84 -4.75
C PHE A 33 0.34 10.96 -6.13
N ARG A 34 -0.21 10.29 -7.16
CA ARG A 34 0.34 10.29 -8.53
C ARG A 34 1.79 9.81 -8.59
N TRP A 35 2.17 8.94 -7.66
CA TRP A 35 3.48 8.33 -7.64
C TRP A 35 3.65 7.32 -8.78
N THR A 36 4.89 7.13 -9.22
CA THR A 36 5.18 6.02 -10.12
C THR A 36 5.09 4.69 -9.37
N LEU A 37 4.93 3.58 -10.11
CA LEU A 37 5.00 2.25 -9.52
C LEU A 37 6.34 2.03 -8.79
N LYS A 38 7.44 2.54 -9.36
CA LYS A 38 8.78 2.43 -8.79
C LYS A 38 8.87 3.15 -7.44
N ASP A 39 8.39 4.40 -7.36
CA ASP A 39 8.44 5.19 -6.12
C ASP A 39 7.56 4.56 -5.03
N SER A 40 6.36 4.13 -5.42
CA SER A 40 5.43 3.45 -4.52
C SER A 40 6.03 2.14 -3.99
N TYR A 41 6.67 1.36 -4.87
CA TYR A 41 7.31 0.10 -4.49
C TYR A 41 8.51 0.31 -3.57
N ALA A 42 9.37 1.28 -3.87
CA ALA A 42 10.51 1.62 -3.03
C ALA A 42 10.05 2.05 -1.63
N HIS A 43 9.03 2.92 -1.54
CA HIS A 43 8.47 3.41 -0.29
C HIS A 43 7.93 2.29 0.62
N VAL A 44 7.21 1.32 0.04
CA VAL A 44 6.65 0.20 0.80
C VAL A 44 7.74 -0.83 1.16
N SER A 45 8.69 -1.08 0.26
CA SER A 45 9.80 -2.02 0.49
C SER A 45 10.73 -1.58 1.61
N GLU A 46 10.95 -0.27 1.75
CA GLU A 46 11.74 0.31 2.84
C GLU A 46 11.09 0.09 4.21
N ARG A 47 9.75 0.17 4.28
CA ARG A 47 8.97 -0.03 5.51
C ARG A 47 8.68 -1.49 5.82
N ARG A 48 8.67 -2.34 4.79
CA ARG A 48 8.34 -3.76 4.90
C ARG A 48 9.26 -4.60 4.02
N LYS A 49 10.23 -5.26 4.65
CA LYS A 49 11.15 -6.18 3.96
C LYS A 49 10.41 -7.41 3.45
N GLY A 50 10.72 -7.85 2.22
CA GLY A 50 10.20 -9.09 1.64
C GLY A 50 8.77 -9.03 1.11
N ILE A 51 8.30 -7.85 0.69
CA ILE A 51 7.08 -7.75 -0.10
C ILE A 51 7.29 -8.39 -1.48
N CYS A 52 6.26 -9.05 -1.99
CA CYS A 52 6.23 -9.60 -3.34
C CYS A 52 4.81 -9.47 -3.87
N PRO A 53 4.45 -8.31 -4.45
CA PRO A 53 3.20 -8.18 -5.19
C PRO A 53 3.31 -9.03 -6.46
N SER A 54 2.89 -10.29 -6.36
CA SER A 54 2.60 -11.18 -7.48
C SER A 54 1.32 -10.77 -8.18
#